data_AF-A0A644YXG1-F1
#
_entry.id   AF-A0A644YXG1-F1
#
_cell.length_a   1.000
_cell.length_b   1.000
_cell.length_c   1.000
_cell.angle_alpha   90.00
_cell.angle_beta   90.00
_cell.angle_gamma   90.00
#
_symmetry.space_group_name_H-M   'P 1'
#
loop_
_entity.id
_entity.type
_entity.pdbx_description
1 polymer ?
#
loop_
_entity_poly.entity_id
_entity_poly.type
_entity_poly.pdbx_seq_one_letter_code
_entity_poly.pdbx_strand_id
1 'polypeptide(L)'
;MGKILLQLSNALHSAYGWILALMTACITFIQPEIWSFYVVGGAILADLIWGILAAVKLKKFILSKALRETIKKIGIYSFALVGAMAIEKITHAEGSFIAVRTIALFAAVCEFWSMSASMLIVKPDMPFLKLFRGQLKGEIQSKVSKNVNVDEILKD
;
A
#
# COMPACT_ATOMS: atom_id res chain seq x y z
N MET A 1 33.39 1.11 28.77
CA MET A 1 33.28 -0.17 28.02
C MET A 1 32.42 -1.21 28.73
N GLY A 2 32.70 -1.57 29.99
CA GLY A 2 32.01 -2.68 30.70
C GLY A 2 30.50 -2.53 30.89
N LYS A 3 30.00 -1.34 31.26
CA LYS A 3 28.55 -1.10 31.42
C LYS A 3 27.74 -1.30 30.13
N ILE A 4 28.30 -0.91 28.99
CA ILE A 4 27.66 -1.07 27.67
C ILE A 4 27.62 -2.55 27.30
N LEU A 5 28.71 -3.28 27.49
CA LEU A 5 28.78 -4.74 27.26
C LEU A 5 27.80 -5.52 28.16
N LEU A 6 27.63 -5.10 29.42
CA LEU A 6 26.74 -5.76 30.38
C LEU A 6 25.26 -5.47 30.06
N GLN A 7 24.94 -4.25 29.61
CA GLN A 7 23.61 -3.91 29.09
C GLN A 7 23.31 -4.61 27.77
N LEU A 8 24.30 -4.77 26.88
CA LEU A 8 24.18 -5.52 25.63
C LEU A 8 23.93 -7.01 25.92
N SER A 9 24.67 -7.59 26.87
CA SER A 9 24.51 -8.98 27.33
C SER A 9 23.13 -9.22 27.94
N ASN A 10 22.65 -8.29 28.78
CA ASN A 10 21.28 -8.36 29.33
C ASN A 10 20.20 -8.16 28.26
N ALA A 11 20.45 -7.35 27.23
CA ALA A 11 19.55 -7.20 26.10
C ALA A 11 19.50 -8.49 25.25
N LEU A 12 20.65 -9.09 24.93
CA LEU A 12 20.77 -10.34 24.17
C LEU A 12 20.13 -11.55 24.86
N HIS A 13 20.06 -11.56 26.19
CA HIS A 13 19.36 -12.59 26.98
C HIS A 13 17.87 -12.33 27.17
N SER A 14 17.39 -11.12 26.91
CA SER A 14 16.00 -10.74 27.10
C SER A 14 15.19 -10.92 25.81
N ALA A 15 13.97 -11.44 25.92
CA ALA A 15 13.04 -11.56 24.79
C ALA A 15 12.84 -10.23 24.04
N TYR A 16 12.93 -9.11 24.77
CA TYR A 16 12.86 -7.76 24.20
C TYR A 16 14.05 -7.41 23.31
N GLY A 17 15.26 -7.90 23.60
CA GLY A 17 16.42 -7.64 22.76
C GLY A 17 16.41 -8.44 21.47
N TRP A 18 15.85 -9.66 21.47
CA TRP A 18 15.61 -10.43 20.24
C TRP A 18 14.53 -9.78 19.36
N ILE A 19 13.46 -9.26 19.95
CA ILE A 19 12.46 -8.49 19.20
C ILE A 19 13.09 -7.24 18.60
N LEU A 20 13.89 -6.50 19.38
CA LEU A 20 14.56 -5.30 18.90
C LEU A 20 15.57 -5.64 17.78
N ALA A 21 16.34 -6.71 17.93
CA ALA A 21 17.29 -7.19 16.93
C ALA A 21 16.59 -7.64 15.64
N LEU A 22 15.44 -8.29 15.73
CA LEU A 22 14.66 -8.68 14.57
C LEU A 22 14.10 -7.45 13.85
N MET A 23 13.59 -6.47 14.59
CA MET A 23 13.12 -5.20 14.03
C MET A 23 14.24 -4.42 13.33
N THR A 24 15.42 -4.31 13.93
CA THR A 24 16.57 -3.63 13.32
C THR A 24 17.11 -4.40 12.11
N ALA A 25 17.11 -5.74 12.15
CA ALA A 25 17.45 -6.58 11.00
C ALA A 25 16.48 -6.37 9.83
N CYS A 26 15.17 -6.29 10.09
CA CYS A 26 14.18 -5.98 9.07
C CYS A 26 14.38 -4.57 8.47
N ILE A 27 14.65 -3.57 9.31
CA ILE A 27 14.87 -2.19 8.84
C ILE A 27 16.13 -2.10 7.98
N THR A 28 17.24 -2.68 8.43
CA THR A 28 18.52 -2.70 7.67
C THR A 28 18.41 -3.51 6.39
N PHE A 29 17.56 -4.54 6.35
CA PHE A 29 17.27 -5.28 5.13
C PHE A 29 16.55 -4.42 4.09
N ILE A 30 15.58 -3.59 4.50
CA ILE A 30 14.75 -2.74 3.62
C ILE A 30 15.44 -1.41 3.28
N GLN A 31 16.40 -0.97 4.10
CA GLN A 31 17.12 0.29 3.97
C GLN A 31 17.63 0.61 2.55
N PRO A 32 18.15 -0.33 1.75
CA PRO A 32 18.64 -0.04 0.39
C PRO A 32 17.58 0.54 -0.55
N GLU A 33 16.30 0.20 -0.37
CA GLU A 33 15.20 0.61 -1.27
C GLU A 33 13.99 1.16 -0.49
N ILE A 34 14.24 1.85 0.63
CA ILE A 34 13.19 2.39 1.50
C ILE A 34 12.22 3.35 0.75
N TRP A 35 12.71 4.03 -0.28
CA TRP A 35 11.89 4.92 -1.12
C TRP A 35 10.77 4.18 -1.86
N SER A 36 11.04 2.97 -2.35
CA SER A 36 10.04 2.13 -3.03
C SER A 36 8.89 1.76 -2.08
N PHE A 37 9.21 1.50 -0.80
CA PHE A 37 8.20 1.24 0.24
C PHE A 37 7.42 2.50 0.62
N TYR A 38 8.06 3.67 0.69
CA TYR A 38 7.36 4.92 0.98
C TYR A 38 6.39 5.33 -0.13
N VAL A 39 6.78 5.15 -1.40
CA VAL A 39 5.91 5.48 -2.54
C VAL A 39 4.68 4.57 -2.57
N VAL A 40 4.87 3.26 -2.43
CA VAL A 40 3.75 2.30 -2.41
C VAL A 40 2.89 2.50 -1.17
N GLY A 41 3.49 2.68 0.00
CA GLY A 41 2.77 2.98 1.24
C GLY A 41 1.95 4.27 1.15
N GLY A 42 2.52 5.32 0.56
CA GLY A 42 1.84 6.58 0.31
C GLY A 42 0.66 6.42 -0.65
N ALA A 43 0.82 5.64 -1.72
CA ALA A 43 -0.25 5.36 -2.68
C ALA A 43 -1.43 4.59 -2.02
N ILE A 44 -1.14 3.58 -1.20
CA ILE A 44 -2.15 2.83 -0.43
C ILE A 44 -2.90 3.76 0.55
N LEU A 45 -2.18 4.65 1.23
CA LEU A 45 -2.79 5.61 2.16
C LEU A 45 -3.69 6.60 1.41
N ALA A 46 -3.26 7.10 0.25
CA ALA A 46 -4.05 7.97 -0.58
C ALA A 46 -5.33 7.26 -1.09
N ASP A 47 -5.24 6.01 -1.55
CA ASP A 47 -6.40 5.20 -1.92
C ASP A 47 -7.36 5.01 -0.73
N LEU A 48 -6.85 4.72 0.47
CA LEU A 48 -7.67 4.62 1.67
C LEU A 48 -8.41 5.93 1.98
N ILE A 49 -7.73 7.08 1.93
CA ILE A 49 -8.35 8.38 2.19
C ILE A 49 -9.50 8.64 1.21
N TRP A 50 -9.25 8.49 -0.10
CA TRP A 50 -10.27 8.68 -1.12
C TRP A 50 -11.38 7.61 -1.04
N GLY A 51 -11.04 6.38 -0.67
CA GLY A 51 -12.00 5.31 -0.43
C GLY A 51 -12.96 5.60 0.74
N ILE A 52 -12.45 6.17 1.83
CA ILE A 52 -13.25 6.61 2.97
C ILE A 52 -14.15 7.78 2.55
N LEU A 53 -13.61 8.79 1.87
CA LEU A 53 -14.38 9.95 1.37
C LEU A 53 -15.52 9.51 0.45
N ALA A 54 -15.26 8.55 -0.45
CA ALA A 54 -16.28 7.95 -1.32
C ALA A 54 -17.36 7.22 -0.51
N ALA A 55 -16.97 6.43 0.50
CA ALA A 55 -17.92 5.71 1.36
C ALA A 55 -18.81 6.65 2.18
N VAL A 56 -18.24 7.74 2.72
CA VAL A 56 -18.98 8.78 3.45
C VAL A 56 -19.98 9.48 2.53
N LYS A 57 -19.58 9.87 1.31
CA LYS A 57 -20.48 10.50 0.32
C LYS A 57 -21.64 9.58 -0.06
N LEU A 58 -21.38 8.27 -0.15
CA LEU A 58 -22.41 7.26 -0.44
C LEU A 58 -23.28 6.91 0.77
N LYS A 59 -23.09 7.56 1.94
CA LYS A 59 -23.80 7.33 3.21
C LYS A 59 -23.86 5.85 3.65
N LYS A 60 -22.94 5.01 3.18
CA LYS A 60 -22.83 3.61 3.59
C LYS A 60 -21.63 3.49 4.54
N PHE A 61 -21.85 2.90 5.71
CA PHE A 61 -20.78 2.51 6.66
C PHE A 61 -19.93 1.38 6.07
N ILE A 62 -19.08 1.69 5.07
CA ILE A 62 -18.15 0.75 4.41
C ILE A 62 -16.73 0.87 5.00
N LEU A 63 -16.53 1.72 6.02
CA LEU A 63 -15.22 1.97 6.64
C LEU A 63 -14.49 0.68 7.07
N SER A 64 -15.22 -0.27 7.67
CA SER A 64 -14.64 -1.57 8.07
C SER A 64 -14.18 -2.41 6.87
N LYS A 65 -14.93 -2.40 5.76
CA LYS A 65 -14.54 -3.11 4.54
C LYS A 65 -13.35 -2.43 3.87
N ALA A 66 -13.35 -1.10 3.76
CA ALA A 66 -12.23 -0.34 3.19
C ALA A 66 -10.92 -0.60 3.96
N LEU A 67 -10.96 -0.53 5.30
CA LEU A 67 -9.79 -0.79 6.14
C LEU A 67 -9.29 -2.24 6.00
N ARG A 68 -10.19 -3.22 5.91
CA ARG A 68 -9.82 -4.63 5.73
C ARG A 68 -9.13 -4.88 4.39
N GLU A 69 -9.61 -4.25 3.33
CA GLU A 69 -8.96 -4.33 2.01
C GLU A 69 -7.59 -3.64 2.02
N THR A 70 -7.43 -2.51 2.71
CA THR A 70 -6.12 -1.86 2.89
C THR A 70 -5.13 -2.76 3.63
N ILE A 71 -5.54 -3.46 4.70
CA ILE A 71 -4.67 -4.40 5.41
C ILE A 71 -4.19 -5.52 4.48
N LYS A 72 -5.06 -6.05 3.62
CA LYS A 72 -4.67 -7.04 2.62
C LYS A 72 -3.69 -6.48 1.59
N LYS A 73 -3.92 -5.27 1.09
CA LYS A 73 -3.03 -4.56 0.15
C LYS A 73 -1.64 -4.38 0.75
N ILE A 74 -1.57 -3.88 1.99
CA ILE A 74 -0.31 -3.74 2.73
C ILE A 74 0.41 -5.08 2.82
N GLY A 75 -0.28 -6.15 3.22
CA GLY A 75 0.31 -7.49 3.33
C GLY A 75 0.85 -8.01 1.99
N ILE A 76 0.05 -7.96 0.92
CA ILE A 76 0.41 -8.49 -0.40
C ILE A 76 1.57 -7.71 -1.00
N TYR A 77 1.51 -6.37 -0.99
CA TYR A 77 2.57 -5.54 -1.56
C TYR A 77 3.85 -5.59 -0.74
N SER A 78 3.76 -5.61 0.60
CA SER A 78 4.96 -5.77 1.44
C SER A 78 5.62 -7.12 1.19
N PHE A 79 4.85 -8.19 1.07
CA PHE A 79 5.38 -9.52 0.75
C PHE A 79 6.05 -9.56 -0.63
N ALA A 80 5.42 -8.97 -1.65
CA ALA A 80 5.97 -8.90 -3.00
C ALA A 80 7.27 -8.08 -3.07
N LEU A 81 7.33 -6.93 -2.39
CA LEU A 81 8.51 -6.06 -2.36
C LEU A 81 9.67 -6.70 -1.58
N VAL A 82 9.39 -7.27 -0.40
CA VAL A 82 10.42 -7.98 0.39
C VAL A 82 10.91 -9.23 -0.34
N GLY A 83 10.02 -9.97 -1.00
CA GLY A 83 10.39 -11.12 -1.82
C GLY A 83 11.27 -10.75 -3.01
N ALA A 84 10.92 -9.68 -3.73
CA ALA A 84 11.73 -9.14 -4.82
C ALA A 84 13.11 -8.67 -4.34
N MET A 85 13.16 -7.99 -3.19
CA MET A 85 14.41 -7.58 -2.55
C MET A 85 15.29 -8.79 -2.18
N ALA A 86 14.70 -9.85 -1.64
CA ALA A 86 15.43 -11.07 -1.29
C ALA A 86 16.02 -11.74 -2.53
N ILE A 87 15.27 -11.81 -3.62
CA ILE A 87 15.74 -12.36 -4.90
C ILE A 87 16.87 -11.51 -5.47
N GLU A 88 16.69 -10.19 -5.56
CA GLU A 88 17.72 -9.28 -6.08
C GLU A 88 19.00 -9.31 -5.24
N LYS A 89 18.89 -9.46 -3.91
CA LYS A 89 20.04 -9.61 -3.02
C LYS A 89 20.83 -10.91 -3.27
N ILE A 90 20.20 -11.95 -3.80
CA ILE A 90 20.86 -13.20 -4.21
C ILE A 90 21.48 -13.08 -5.61
N THR A 91 20.86 -12.31 -6.51
CA THR A 91 21.25 -12.25 -7.94
C THR A 91 22.17 -11.09 -8.31
N HIS A 92 22.17 -9.98 -7.58
CA HIS A 92 22.98 -8.80 -7.89
C HIS A 92 23.87 -8.41 -6.70
N ALA A 93 25.19 -8.36 -6.93
CA ALA A 93 26.16 -7.95 -5.93
C ALA A 93 26.37 -6.42 -5.85
N GLU A 94 26.19 -5.66 -6.95
CA GLU A 94 26.52 -4.22 -7.00
C GLU A 94 25.65 -3.39 -7.99
N GLY A 95 24.38 -3.79 -8.19
CA GLY A 95 23.46 -3.10 -9.12
C GLY A 95 22.32 -2.35 -8.42
N SER A 96 21.73 -1.37 -9.12
CA SER A 96 20.43 -0.78 -8.72
C SER A 96 19.36 -1.88 -8.64
N PHE A 97 18.52 -1.85 -7.60
CA PHE A 97 17.39 -2.79 -7.41
C PHE A 97 16.26 -2.50 -8.43
N ILE A 98 16.46 -2.93 -9.67
CA ILE A 98 15.55 -2.67 -10.79
C ILE A 98 14.25 -3.44 -10.61
N ALA A 99 14.30 -4.68 -10.11
CA ALA A 99 13.09 -5.50 -9.96
C ALA A 99 12.19 -4.97 -8.85
N VAL A 100 12.75 -4.58 -7.69
CA VAL A 100 11.99 -3.98 -6.58
C VAL A 100 11.35 -2.67 -7.00
N ARG A 101 12.09 -1.79 -7.69
CA ARG A 101 11.54 -0.53 -8.21
C ARG A 101 10.44 -0.75 -9.23
N THR A 102 10.60 -1.74 -10.10
CA THR A 102 9.59 -2.10 -11.11
C THR A 102 8.31 -2.58 -10.45
N ILE A 103 8.41 -3.48 -9.46
CA ILE A 103 7.25 -3.98 -8.71
C ILE A 103 6.61 -2.85 -7.89
N ALA A 104 7.40 -1.96 -7.31
CA ALA A 104 6.89 -0.79 -6.60
C ALA A 104 6.13 0.17 -7.54
N LEU A 105 6.64 0.39 -8.75
CA LEU A 105 5.97 1.20 -9.76
C LEU A 105 4.64 0.57 -10.16
N PHE A 106 4.61 -0.73 -10.45
CA PHE A 106 3.36 -1.45 -10.75
C PHE A 106 2.36 -1.40 -9.59
N ALA A 107 2.82 -1.61 -8.35
CA ALA A 107 1.96 -1.51 -7.17
C ALA A 107 1.40 -0.08 -7.01
N ALA A 108 2.22 0.94 -7.20
CA ALA A 108 1.79 2.34 -7.15
C ALA A 108 0.76 2.65 -8.26
N VAL A 109 0.95 2.14 -9.48
CA VAL A 109 0.00 2.29 -10.59
C VAL A 109 -1.33 1.60 -10.27
N CYS A 110 -1.30 0.38 -9.71
CA CYS A 110 -2.51 -0.33 -9.26
C CYS A 110 -3.27 0.46 -8.20
N GLU A 111 -2.56 1.05 -7.23
CA GLU A 111 -3.17 1.87 -6.19
C GLU A 111 -3.70 3.19 -6.74
N PHE A 112 -2.99 3.81 -7.70
CA PHE A 112 -3.47 5.01 -8.38
C PHE A 112 -4.75 4.75 -9.18
N TRP A 113 -4.83 3.58 -9.80
CA TRP A 113 -6.02 3.11 -10.50
C TRP A 113 -7.19 2.92 -9.53
N SER A 114 -6.96 2.24 -8.41
CA SER A 114 -7.97 2.05 -7.36
C SER A 114 -8.43 3.38 -6.76
N MET A 115 -7.50 4.30 -6.51
CA MET A 115 -7.78 5.64 -6.01
C MET A 115 -8.63 6.44 -7.00
N SER A 116 -8.33 6.34 -8.29
CA SER A 116 -9.07 7.00 -9.37
C SER A 116 -10.55 6.59 -9.40
N ALA A 117 -10.85 5.32 -9.15
CA ALA A 117 -12.22 4.83 -9.01
C ALA A 117 -12.93 5.48 -7.81
N SER A 118 -12.27 5.58 -6.66
CA SER A 118 -12.81 6.25 -5.47
C SER A 118 -12.98 7.75 -5.68
N MET A 119 -12.06 8.40 -6.39
CA MET A 119 -12.12 9.82 -6.71
C MET A 119 -13.28 10.16 -7.63
N LEU A 120 -13.58 9.32 -8.64
CA LEU A 120 -14.74 9.49 -9.53
C LEU A 120 -16.08 9.43 -8.78
N ILE A 121 -16.18 8.64 -7.72
CA ILE A 121 -17.38 8.61 -6.86
C ILE A 121 -17.54 9.95 -6.13
N VAL A 122 -16.43 10.53 -5.66
CA VAL A 122 -16.45 11.81 -4.93
C VAL A 122 -16.64 12.99 -5.87
N LYS A 123 -15.96 13.02 -7.02
CA LYS A 123 -16.05 14.10 -8.01
C LYS A 123 -16.16 13.52 -9.43
N PRO A 124 -17.39 13.31 -9.94
CA PRO A 124 -17.61 12.71 -11.25
C PRO A 124 -17.19 13.62 -12.41
N ASP A 125 -17.16 14.94 -12.22
CA ASP A 125 -16.84 15.93 -13.26
C ASP A 125 -15.32 16.15 -13.50
N MET A 126 -14.52 15.10 -13.42
CA MET A 126 -13.08 15.19 -13.75
C MET A 126 -12.83 14.78 -15.21
N PRO A 127 -12.31 15.66 -16.08
CA PRO A 127 -12.19 15.39 -17.52
C PRO A 127 -11.27 14.22 -17.85
N PHE A 128 -10.15 14.06 -17.13
CA PHE A 128 -9.21 12.94 -17.34
C PHE A 128 -9.81 11.60 -16.88
N LEU A 129 -10.46 11.56 -15.72
CA LEU A 129 -11.05 10.34 -15.19
C LEU A 129 -12.38 9.97 -15.89
N LYS A 130 -13.05 10.94 -16.53
CA LYS A 130 -14.23 10.73 -17.39
C LYS A 130 -13.95 9.75 -18.54
N LEU A 131 -12.74 9.80 -19.11
CA LEU A 131 -12.32 8.91 -20.22
C LEU A 131 -12.19 7.44 -19.79
N PHE A 132 -11.74 7.19 -18.56
CA PHE A 132 -11.54 5.83 -18.02
C PHE A 132 -12.76 5.27 -17.31
N ARG A 133 -13.90 5.98 -17.32
CA ARG A 133 -15.15 5.57 -16.66
C ARG A 133 -15.58 4.14 -17.03
N GLY A 134 -15.37 3.71 -18.28
CA GLY A 134 -15.72 2.36 -18.72
C GLY A 134 -14.94 1.25 -18.00
N GLN A 135 -13.63 1.42 -17.82
CA GLN A 135 -12.78 0.43 -17.14
C GLN A 135 -12.88 0.56 -15.60
N LEU A 136 -13.03 1.79 -15.11
CA LEU A 136 -13.22 2.07 -13.67
C LEU A 136 -14.62 1.69 -13.17
N LYS A 137 -15.62 1.51 -14.05
CA LYS A 137 -16.98 1.06 -13.68
C LYS A 137 -16.96 -0.28 -12.94
N GLY A 138 -16.10 -1.22 -13.35
CA GLY A 138 -15.96 -2.51 -12.67
C GLY A 138 -15.42 -2.37 -11.24
N GLU A 139 -14.49 -1.46 -11.03
CA GLU A 139 -13.89 -1.22 -9.73
C GLU A 139 -14.79 -0.39 -8.81
N ILE A 140 -15.49 0.60 -9.37
CA ILE A 140 -16.57 1.34 -8.69
C ILE A 140 -17.65 0.36 -8.25
N GLN A 141 -18.06 -0.59 -9.08
CA GLN A 141 -19.08 -1.60 -8.74
C GLN A 141 -18.60 -2.61 -7.67
N SER A 142 -17.29 -2.88 -7.62
CA SER A 142 -16.67 -3.66 -6.53
C SER A 142 -16.71 -2.89 -5.18
N LYS A 143 -16.51 -1.57 -5.24
CA LYS A 143 -16.52 -0.65 -4.08
C LYS A 143 -17.95 -0.26 -3.65
N VAL A 144 -18.92 -0.26 -4.58
CA VAL A 144 -20.32 0.11 -4.36
C VAL A 144 -21.20 -1.14 -4.38
N SER A 145 -21.68 -1.59 -3.22
CA SER A 145 -22.57 -2.77 -3.14
C SER A 145 -23.82 -2.60 -4.02
N LYS A 146 -23.95 -3.47 -5.03
CA LYS A 146 -25.05 -3.93 -5.94
C LYS A 146 -26.35 -3.12 -6.16
N ASN A 147 -26.73 -2.18 -5.30
CA ASN A 147 -27.99 -1.43 -5.32
C ASN A 147 -27.82 0.07 -5.60
N VAL A 148 -26.74 0.49 -6.25
CA VAL A 148 -26.58 1.90 -6.67
C VAL A 148 -26.26 1.91 -8.15
N ASN A 149 -27.07 2.63 -8.91
CA ASN A 149 -26.92 2.72 -10.35
C ASN A 149 -25.70 3.59 -10.65
N VAL A 150 -24.62 2.98 -11.15
CA VAL A 150 -23.38 3.70 -11.47
C VAL A 150 -23.65 4.82 -12.48
N ASP A 151 -24.68 4.66 -13.29
CA ASP A 151 -25.11 5.64 -14.29
C ASP A 151 -25.85 6.86 -13.68
N GLU A 152 -26.27 6.83 -12.41
CA GLU A 152 -26.76 8.01 -11.67
C GLU A 152 -25.62 8.83 -11.05
N ILE A 153 -24.53 8.19 -10.60
CA ILE A 153 -23.36 8.89 -10.03
C ILE A 153 -22.58 9.64 -11.13
N LEU A 154 -22.64 9.14 -12.36
CA LEU A 154 -21.89 9.66 -13.51
C LEU A 154 -22.68 10.66 -14.36
N LYS A 155 -23.93 10.97 -13.99
CA LYS A 155 -24.87 11.82 -14.77
C LYS A 155 -24.72 13.33 -14.56
N ASP A 156 -23.91 13.76 -13.59
CA ASP A 156 -23.47 15.15 -13.43
C ASP A 156 -22.01 15.32 -13.92
#